data_AF-A0A659S2D9-F1
#
_entry.id   AF-A0A659S2D9-F1
#
_cell.length_a   1.000
_cell.length_b   1.000
_cell.length_c   1.000
_cell.angle_alpha   90.00
_cell.angle_beta   90.00
_cell.angle_gamma   90.00
#
_symmetry.space_group_name_H-M   'P 1'
#
loop_
_entity.id
_entity.type
_entity.pdbx_description
1 polymer ?
#
loop_
_entity_poly.entity_id
_entity_poly.type
_entity_poly.pdbx_seq_one_letter_code
_entity_poly.pdbx_strand_id
1 'polypeptide(L)'
;SQCRELLTAANQQGLISSQPVADSTGECPLSHVVRVRDFGQVKLSSSFLASCPLALRSALFVEQQAKPLTETWMKRRLTRIEHLGSYACRNIYHRPDARRSEHASAEALDVSGFQLSDGRKITVLRGWGREETGPWLRAMLNASCHYYGNGLGPDYNAAHANHFHLGMRGYGVCR
;
A
#
# COMPACT_ATOMS: atom_id res chain seq x y z
N SER A 1 -21.93 6.23 3.16
CA SER A 1 -21.60 5.33 2.04
C SER A 1 -21.07 4.05 2.65
N GLN A 2 -21.38 2.91 2.04
CA GLN A 2 -21.04 1.58 2.57
C GLN A 2 -19.55 1.44 2.96
N CYS A 3 -18.63 2.00 2.17
CA CYS A 3 -17.20 1.96 2.49
C CYS A 3 -16.88 2.65 3.83
N ARG A 4 -17.49 3.81 4.12
CA ARG A 4 -17.22 4.55 5.36
C ARG A 4 -17.70 3.78 6.58
N GLU A 5 -18.84 3.12 6.49
CA GLU A 5 -19.37 2.27 7.57
C GLU A 5 -18.42 1.09 7.83
N LEU A 6 -17.97 0.41 6.78
CA LEU A 6 -16.99 -0.68 6.89
C LEU A 6 -15.65 -0.18 7.47
N LEU A 7 -15.21 1.01 7.07
CA LEU A 7 -13.98 1.59 7.59
C LEU A 7 -14.12 1.98 9.08
N THR A 8 -15.27 2.50 9.50
CA THR A 8 -15.58 2.73 10.92
C THR A 8 -15.54 1.43 11.72
N ALA A 9 -16.17 0.37 11.21
CA ALA A 9 -16.13 -0.95 11.83
C ALA A 9 -14.70 -1.51 11.92
N ALA A 10 -13.89 -1.35 10.86
CA ALA A 10 -12.48 -1.75 10.86
C ALA A 10 -11.64 -0.98 11.88
N ASN A 11 -11.92 0.32 12.10
CA ASN A 11 -11.30 1.10 13.17
C ASN A 11 -11.69 0.57 14.56
N GLN A 12 -12.98 0.29 14.78
CA GLN A 12 -13.48 -0.22 16.06
C GLN A 12 -12.90 -1.60 16.40
N GLN A 13 -12.67 -2.44 15.38
CA GLN A 13 -12.01 -3.74 15.52
C GLN A 13 -10.49 -3.65 15.65
N GLY A 14 -9.91 -2.45 15.54
CA GLY A 14 -8.46 -2.26 15.62
C GLY A 14 -7.68 -2.81 14.42
N LEU A 15 -8.31 -3.00 13.26
CA LEU A 15 -7.64 -3.43 12.03
C LEU A 15 -6.89 -2.29 11.34
N ILE A 16 -7.33 -1.06 11.56
CA ILE A 16 -6.76 0.17 11.01
C ILE A 16 -6.95 1.31 12.00
N SER A 17 -6.01 2.26 12.02
CA SER A 17 -6.21 3.57 12.63
C SER A 17 -6.30 4.61 11.52
N SER A 18 -7.49 5.19 11.33
CA SER A 18 -7.73 6.21 10.31
C SER A 18 -8.72 7.27 10.77
N GLN A 19 -8.62 8.45 10.19
CA GLN A 19 -9.51 9.59 10.49
C GLN A 19 -9.94 10.28 9.19
N PRO A 20 -11.20 10.73 9.08
CA PRO A 20 -11.64 11.57 7.96
C PRO A 20 -10.77 12.82 7.81
N VAL A 21 -10.54 13.24 6.58
CA VAL A 21 -9.90 14.51 6.24
C VAL A 21 -10.89 15.34 5.43
N ALA A 22 -10.86 16.65 5.62
CA ALA A 22 -11.71 17.58 4.88
C ALA A 22 -11.46 17.47 3.37
N ASP A 23 -12.54 17.62 2.59
CA ASP A 23 -12.46 17.62 1.14
C ASP A 23 -11.62 18.81 0.65
N SER A 24 -10.98 18.65 -0.51
CA SER A 24 -10.13 19.66 -1.13
C SER A 24 -10.52 19.91 -2.57
N THR A 25 -10.24 21.12 -3.05
CA THR A 25 -10.45 21.57 -4.42
C THR A 25 -9.10 21.77 -5.12
N GLY A 26 -9.11 22.02 -6.44
CA GLY A 26 -7.90 22.28 -7.24
C GLY A 26 -7.68 21.26 -8.35
N GLU A 27 -6.44 21.11 -8.81
CA GLU A 27 -6.07 20.24 -9.94
C GLU A 27 -6.33 18.75 -9.65
N CYS A 28 -6.13 18.33 -8.40
CA CYS A 28 -6.38 16.97 -7.93
C CYS A 28 -7.28 17.01 -6.69
N PRO A 29 -8.59 17.27 -6.87
CA PRO A 29 -9.51 17.37 -5.75
C PRO A 29 -9.61 16.03 -5.04
N LEU A 30 -9.57 16.06 -3.71
CA LEU A 30 -9.80 14.89 -2.87
C LEU A 30 -11.15 15.04 -2.20
N SER A 31 -12.00 14.04 -2.38
CA SER A 31 -13.27 13.94 -1.69
C SER A 31 -13.29 12.70 -0.84
N HIS A 32 -13.73 12.84 0.40
CA HIS A 32 -14.08 11.73 1.29
C HIS A 32 -12.90 10.80 1.61
N VAL A 33 -11.70 11.36 1.60
CA VAL A 33 -10.46 10.66 1.93
C VAL A 33 -10.27 10.57 3.45
N VAL A 34 -9.40 9.64 3.84
CA VAL A 34 -8.98 9.45 5.22
C VAL A 34 -7.47 9.57 5.33
N ARG A 35 -7.01 9.94 6.53
CA ARG A 35 -5.61 9.81 6.93
C ARG A 35 -5.43 8.49 7.67
N VAL A 36 -4.66 7.59 7.09
CA VAL A 36 -4.29 6.30 7.70
C VAL A 36 -3.01 6.50 8.51
N ARG A 37 -2.98 6.01 9.75
CA ARG A 37 -1.82 6.06 10.64
C ARG A 37 -1.14 4.71 10.80
N ASP A 38 -1.90 3.65 11.00
CA ASP A 38 -1.41 2.30 11.26
C ASP A 38 -2.41 1.23 10.79
N PHE A 39 -1.95 -0.01 10.62
CA PHE A 39 -2.79 -1.19 10.37
C PHE A 39 -2.69 -2.14 11.56
N GLY A 40 -3.61 -1.98 12.53
CA GLY A 40 -3.56 -2.66 13.82
C GLY A 40 -2.21 -2.49 14.51
N GLN A 41 -1.51 -3.60 14.75
CA GLN A 41 -0.18 -3.58 15.37
C GLN A 41 0.96 -3.23 14.39
N VAL A 42 0.71 -3.26 13.08
CA VAL A 42 1.70 -2.93 12.05
C VAL A 42 1.74 -1.40 11.87
N LYS A 43 2.89 -0.82 12.23
CA LYS A 43 3.13 0.61 12.11
C LYS A 43 3.39 1.04 10.67
N LEU A 44 3.17 2.31 10.37
CA LEU A 44 3.57 2.91 9.09
C LEU A 44 4.77 3.83 9.24
N SER A 45 5.48 4.05 8.13
CA SER A 45 6.61 4.96 8.13
C SER A 45 6.23 6.42 8.31
N SER A 46 5.01 6.76 7.89
CA SER A 46 4.34 8.03 8.12
C SER A 46 2.84 7.83 7.97
N SER A 47 2.01 8.78 8.39
CA SER A 47 0.60 8.75 8.00
C SER A 47 0.43 9.13 6.53
N PHE A 48 -0.54 8.57 5.81
CA PHE A 48 -0.83 8.96 4.42
C PHE A 48 -2.32 9.19 4.17
N LEU A 49 -2.63 9.97 3.12
CA LEU A 49 -3.99 10.16 2.63
C LEU A 49 -4.41 9.01 1.72
N ALA A 50 -5.61 8.50 1.89
CA ALA A 50 -6.15 7.40 1.10
C ALA A 50 -7.63 7.65 0.79
N SER A 51 -8.07 7.24 -0.39
CA SER A 51 -9.49 6.99 -0.62
C SER A 51 -9.98 5.91 0.35
N CYS A 52 -11.27 5.94 0.67
CA CYS A 52 -11.85 4.94 1.56
C CYS A 52 -11.62 3.49 1.06
N PRO A 53 -11.81 3.17 -0.25
CA PRO A 53 -11.51 1.84 -0.76
C PRO A 53 -10.04 1.44 -0.57
N LEU A 54 -9.09 2.34 -0.88
CA LEU A 54 -7.66 2.04 -0.69
C LEU A 54 -7.34 1.74 0.78
N ALA A 55 -7.87 2.53 1.72
CA ALA A 55 -7.65 2.33 3.15
C ALA A 55 -8.17 0.97 3.63
N LEU A 56 -9.43 0.64 3.30
CA LEU A 56 -10.07 -0.60 3.73
C LEU A 56 -9.37 -1.83 3.14
N ARG A 57 -9.09 -1.81 1.83
CA ARG A 57 -8.43 -2.93 1.16
C ARG A 57 -6.99 -3.13 1.63
N SER A 58 -6.29 -2.05 1.97
CA SER A 58 -4.95 -2.14 2.58
C SER A 58 -4.99 -2.76 3.97
N ALA A 59 -5.97 -2.41 4.79
CA ALA A 59 -6.14 -3.04 6.10
C ALA A 59 -6.38 -4.56 5.97
N LEU A 60 -7.24 -4.96 5.03
CA LEU A 60 -7.52 -6.37 4.76
C LEU A 60 -6.30 -7.11 4.21
N PHE A 61 -5.56 -6.52 3.27
CA PHE A 61 -4.32 -7.11 2.74
C PHE A 61 -3.29 -7.33 3.85
N VAL A 62 -3.09 -6.32 4.71
CA VAL A 62 -2.12 -6.42 5.81
C VAL A 62 -2.53 -7.51 6.80
N GLU A 63 -3.80 -7.54 7.18
CA GLU A 63 -4.31 -8.50 8.15
C GLU A 63 -4.30 -9.94 7.63
N GLN A 64 -4.79 -10.14 6.41
CA GLN A 64 -5.08 -11.47 5.86
C GLN A 64 -3.92 -12.08 5.06
N GLN A 65 -2.99 -11.27 4.56
CA GLN A 65 -1.88 -11.73 3.73
C GLN A 65 -0.53 -11.32 4.30
N ALA A 66 -0.27 -10.02 4.47
CA ALA A 66 1.08 -9.55 4.76
C ALA A 66 1.61 -10.11 6.09
N LYS A 67 0.78 -10.09 7.15
CA LYS A 67 1.13 -10.70 8.43
C LYS A 67 1.37 -12.22 8.30
N PRO A 68 0.41 -13.05 7.82
CA PRO A 68 0.62 -14.50 7.66
C PRO A 68 1.81 -14.90 6.77
N LEU A 69 2.03 -14.21 5.65
CA LEU A 69 3.16 -14.48 4.76
C LEU A 69 4.49 -14.21 5.47
N THR A 70 4.57 -13.12 6.23
CA THR A 70 5.77 -12.80 7.02
C THR A 70 6.04 -13.86 8.08
N GLU A 71 5.02 -14.31 8.80
CA GLU A 71 5.17 -15.36 9.81
C GLU A 71 5.58 -16.70 9.19
N THR A 72 5.00 -17.04 8.04
CA THR A 72 5.26 -18.31 7.36
C THR A 72 6.66 -18.37 6.76
N TRP A 73 7.06 -17.33 6.03
CA TRP A 73 8.31 -17.33 5.26
C TRP A 73 9.49 -16.82 6.08
N MET A 74 9.29 -15.73 6.82
CA MET A 74 10.36 -15.09 7.58
C MET A 74 10.45 -15.56 9.02
N LYS A 75 9.48 -16.35 9.51
CA LYS A 75 9.38 -16.85 10.90
C LYS A 75 9.40 -15.72 11.93
N ARG A 76 8.85 -14.56 11.57
CA ARG A 76 8.81 -13.34 12.39
C ARG A 76 7.47 -12.62 12.17
N ARG A 77 7.13 -11.71 13.08
CA ARG A 77 5.96 -10.84 12.91
C ARG A 77 6.34 -9.61 12.07
N LEU A 78 5.42 -9.15 11.22
CA LEU A 78 5.52 -7.85 10.57
C LEU A 78 5.21 -6.76 11.61
N THR A 79 6.08 -5.76 11.74
CA THR A 79 5.93 -4.69 12.75
C THR A 79 5.81 -3.30 12.14
N ARG A 80 6.38 -3.07 10.95
CA ARG A 80 6.26 -1.79 10.24
C ARG A 80 6.28 -1.96 8.73
N ILE A 81 5.53 -1.13 8.02
CA ILE A 81 5.59 -0.98 6.56
C ILE A 81 6.26 0.36 6.23
N GLU A 82 7.26 0.31 5.36
CA GLU A 82 7.93 1.46 4.77
C GLU A 82 7.24 1.80 3.45
N HIS A 83 6.84 3.06 3.27
CA HIS A 83 6.14 3.49 2.06
C HIS A 83 6.63 4.87 1.60
N LEU A 84 6.41 5.18 0.32
CA LEU A 84 6.75 6.44 -0.31
C LEU A 84 5.56 7.41 -0.36
N GLY A 85 4.36 6.93 -0.03
CA GLY A 85 3.15 7.75 0.08
C GLY A 85 2.02 7.21 -0.79
N SER A 86 0.90 7.93 -0.76
CA SER A 86 -0.30 7.59 -1.52
C SER A 86 -0.81 8.76 -2.34
N TYR A 87 -1.01 9.94 -1.75
CA TYR A 87 -1.43 11.11 -2.52
C TYR A 87 -0.24 11.89 -3.10
N ALA A 88 -0.25 12.08 -4.41
CA ALA A 88 0.62 13.00 -5.13
C ALA A 88 -0.09 13.49 -6.41
N CYS A 89 -0.33 14.79 -6.50
CA CYS A 89 -0.99 15.39 -7.67
C CYS A 89 -0.01 15.44 -8.86
N ARG A 90 -0.05 14.42 -9.72
CA ARG A 90 0.83 14.30 -10.89
C ARG A 90 0.28 13.38 -11.99
N ASN A 91 0.80 13.55 -13.19
CA ASN A 91 0.67 12.57 -14.27
C ASN A 91 1.53 11.32 -14.05
N ILE A 92 1.17 10.24 -14.74
CA ILE A 92 2.00 9.03 -14.82
C ILE A 92 3.38 9.40 -15.37
N TYR A 93 4.44 8.92 -14.68
CA TYR A 93 5.84 9.23 -14.98
C TYR A 93 6.18 10.73 -15.09
N HIS A 94 5.38 11.61 -14.47
CA HIS A 94 5.53 13.06 -14.57
C HIS A 94 5.48 13.61 -16.02
N ARG A 95 4.94 12.85 -16.97
CA ARG A 95 4.85 13.27 -18.37
C ARG A 95 3.68 14.26 -18.54
N PRO A 96 3.87 15.45 -19.14
CA PRO A 96 2.83 16.47 -19.26
C PRO A 96 1.54 15.98 -19.95
N ASP A 97 1.68 15.12 -20.96
CA ASP A 97 0.54 14.65 -21.78
C ASP A 97 0.05 13.24 -21.40
N ALA A 98 0.59 12.65 -20.32
CA ALA A 98 0.11 11.36 -19.85
C ALA A 98 -1.20 11.50 -19.05
N ARG A 99 -1.92 10.39 -18.90
CA ARG A 99 -3.08 10.32 -17.99
C ARG A 99 -2.65 10.63 -16.54
N ARG A 100 -3.58 11.18 -15.75
CA ARG A 100 -3.42 11.31 -14.28
C ARG A 100 -3.09 9.97 -13.63
N SER A 101 -2.16 10.02 -12.69
CA SER A 101 -1.79 8.87 -11.86
C SER A 101 -2.90 8.54 -10.86
N GLU A 102 -2.96 7.30 -10.39
CA GLU A 102 -3.84 6.89 -9.28
C GLU A 102 -3.48 7.57 -7.96
N HIS A 103 -2.21 7.98 -7.81
CA HIS A 103 -1.80 8.83 -6.69
C HIS A 103 -2.50 10.19 -6.70
N ALA A 104 -2.94 10.70 -7.85
CA ALA A 104 -3.64 11.98 -7.94
C ALA A 104 -5.03 11.93 -7.29
N SER A 105 -5.60 10.75 -7.07
CA SER A 105 -6.88 10.55 -6.39
C SER A 105 -6.74 9.84 -5.03
N ALA A 106 -5.51 9.70 -4.51
CA ALA A 106 -5.21 8.91 -3.31
C ALA A 106 -5.71 7.45 -3.43
N GLU A 107 -5.60 6.89 -4.63
CA GLU A 107 -6.04 5.53 -4.98
C GLU A 107 -4.85 4.59 -5.26
N ALA A 108 -3.64 4.96 -4.86
CA ALA A 108 -2.48 4.07 -4.92
C ALA A 108 -1.58 4.25 -3.70
N LEU A 109 -0.87 3.20 -3.31
CA LEU A 109 0.14 3.23 -2.25
C LEU A 109 1.45 2.63 -2.75
N ASP A 110 2.55 3.37 -2.59
CA ASP A 110 3.88 2.88 -2.95
C ASP A 110 4.60 2.32 -1.72
N VAL A 111 4.75 0.99 -1.63
CA VAL A 111 5.39 0.28 -0.50
C VAL A 111 6.86 -0.03 -0.84
N SER A 112 7.80 0.51 -0.07
CA SER A 112 9.24 0.36 -0.32
C SER A 112 9.93 -0.71 0.53
N GLY A 113 9.25 -1.22 1.56
CA GLY A 113 9.83 -2.25 2.42
C GLY A 113 9.04 -2.52 3.69
N PHE A 114 9.63 -3.35 4.55
CA PHE A 114 9.01 -3.91 5.73
C PHE A 114 10.04 -4.02 6.86
N GLN A 115 9.59 -3.89 8.10
CA GLN A 115 10.38 -4.20 9.30
C GLN A 115 9.75 -5.36 10.06
N LEU A 116 10.60 -6.24 10.55
CA LEU A 116 10.21 -7.45 11.26
C LEU A 116 10.44 -7.31 12.78
N SER A 117 9.85 -8.22 13.55
CA SER A 117 9.94 -8.22 15.01
C SER A 117 11.35 -8.46 15.58
N ASP A 118 12.29 -8.94 14.76
CA ASP A 118 13.71 -9.08 15.12
C ASP A 118 14.56 -7.85 14.73
N GLY A 119 13.92 -6.75 14.32
CA GLY A 119 14.57 -5.49 13.96
C GLY A 119 15.10 -5.45 12.52
N ARG A 120 15.04 -6.55 11.76
CA ARG A 120 15.45 -6.53 10.35
C ARG A 120 14.56 -5.61 9.53
N LYS A 121 15.18 -4.74 8.74
CA LYS A 121 14.52 -3.91 7.71
C LYS A 121 14.83 -4.47 6.32
N ILE A 122 13.79 -4.96 5.66
CA ILE A 122 13.88 -5.53 4.31
C ILE A 122 13.23 -4.56 3.33
N THR A 123 14.04 -3.96 2.48
CA THR A 123 13.58 -3.04 1.42
C THR A 123 13.38 -3.80 0.11
N VAL A 124 12.36 -3.46 -0.68
CA VAL A 124 12.10 -4.06 -2.00
C VAL A 124 13.38 -4.03 -2.85
N LEU A 125 14.02 -2.85 -2.97
CA LEU A 125 15.23 -2.65 -3.76
C LEU A 125 16.34 -3.67 -3.47
N ARG A 126 16.63 -3.92 -2.18
CA ARG A 126 17.75 -4.77 -1.75
C ARG A 126 17.35 -6.24 -1.56
N GLY A 127 16.07 -6.51 -1.32
CA GLY A 127 15.56 -7.84 -1.01
C GLY A 127 15.08 -8.63 -2.24
N TRP A 128 14.63 -7.95 -3.29
CA TRP A 128 13.97 -8.60 -4.44
C TRP A 128 14.81 -9.72 -5.09
N GLY A 129 16.11 -9.47 -5.27
CA GLY A 129 17.06 -10.42 -5.86
C GLY A 129 17.75 -11.36 -4.87
N ARG A 130 17.42 -11.30 -3.57
CA ARG A 130 18.06 -12.14 -2.56
C ARG A 130 17.30 -13.46 -2.43
N GLU A 131 18.03 -14.56 -2.27
CA GLU A 131 17.45 -15.89 -2.08
C GLU A 131 16.54 -15.94 -0.84
N GLU A 132 16.97 -15.34 0.28
CA GLU A 132 16.22 -15.36 1.54
C GLU A 132 14.91 -14.55 1.50
N THR A 133 14.89 -13.40 0.82
CA THR A 133 13.77 -12.43 0.91
C THR A 133 13.00 -12.23 -0.39
N GLY A 134 13.60 -12.54 -1.53
CA GLY A 134 13.01 -12.38 -2.86
C GLY A 134 11.73 -13.19 -3.04
N PRO A 135 11.70 -14.49 -2.72
CA PRO A 135 10.48 -15.30 -2.80
C PRO A 135 9.34 -14.76 -1.93
N TRP A 136 9.64 -14.31 -0.71
CA TRP A 136 8.67 -13.69 0.19
C TRP A 136 8.14 -12.35 -0.36
N LEU A 137 9.00 -11.50 -0.91
CA LEU A 137 8.59 -10.24 -1.54
C LEU A 137 7.72 -10.46 -2.80
N ARG A 138 8.03 -11.47 -3.61
CA ARG A 138 7.18 -11.87 -4.74
C ARG A 138 5.82 -12.38 -4.28
N ALA A 139 5.80 -13.19 -3.21
CA ALA A 139 4.55 -13.66 -2.62
C ALA A 139 3.70 -12.50 -2.08
N MET A 140 4.32 -11.50 -1.44
CA MET A 140 3.65 -10.27 -0.99
C MET A 140 3.02 -9.50 -2.15
N LEU A 141 3.77 -9.25 -3.23
CA LEU A 141 3.26 -8.55 -4.40
C LEU A 141 2.11 -9.33 -5.05
N ASN A 142 2.27 -10.64 -5.24
CA ASN A 142 1.24 -11.48 -5.85
C ASN A 142 -0.04 -11.52 -5.00
N ALA A 143 0.07 -11.67 -3.68
CA ALA A 143 -1.09 -11.69 -2.78
C ALA A 143 -1.83 -10.34 -2.76
N SER A 144 -1.12 -9.23 -2.93
CA SER A 144 -1.72 -7.89 -2.99
C SER A 144 -2.77 -7.76 -4.10
N CYS A 145 -2.61 -8.49 -5.20
CA CYS A 145 -3.49 -8.43 -6.37
C CYS A 145 -4.95 -8.81 -6.13
N HIS A 146 -5.22 -9.59 -5.09
CA HIS A 146 -6.59 -9.93 -4.71
C HIS A 146 -7.31 -8.76 -3.98
N TYR A 147 -6.53 -7.79 -3.50
CA TYR A 147 -7.00 -6.64 -2.76
C TYR A 147 -6.92 -5.38 -3.62
N TYR A 148 -5.88 -5.20 -4.43
CA TYR A 148 -5.73 -4.02 -5.29
C TYR A 148 -6.23 -4.30 -6.71
N GLY A 149 -6.41 -3.25 -7.51
CA GLY A 149 -6.71 -3.40 -8.95
C GLY A 149 -5.46 -3.80 -9.74
N ASN A 150 -4.30 -3.25 -9.36
CA ASN A 150 -3.00 -3.59 -9.92
C ASN A 150 -1.91 -3.61 -8.84
N GLY A 151 -0.85 -4.34 -9.13
CA GLY A 151 0.38 -4.39 -8.34
C GLY A 151 1.59 -4.38 -9.27
N LEU A 152 2.43 -3.35 -9.18
CA LEU A 152 3.63 -3.21 -10.01
C LEU A 152 4.87 -3.25 -9.13
N GLY A 153 5.81 -4.14 -9.42
CA GLY A 153 7.06 -4.31 -8.70
C GLY A 153 8.30 -4.22 -9.60
N PRO A 154 9.46 -4.65 -9.07
CA PRO A 154 10.73 -4.49 -9.76
C PRO A 154 10.83 -5.18 -11.13
N ASP A 155 10.09 -6.25 -11.35
CA ASP A 155 10.09 -6.99 -12.63
C ASP A 155 9.18 -6.33 -13.69
N TYR A 156 8.38 -5.32 -13.32
CA TYR A 156 7.53 -4.58 -14.27
C TYR A 156 8.32 -3.57 -15.10
N ASN A 157 9.07 -2.67 -14.46
CA ASN A 157 10.01 -1.75 -15.12
C ASN A 157 10.94 -1.04 -14.11
N ALA A 158 11.94 -0.31 -14.63
CA ALA A 158 12.94 0.41 -13.83
C ALA A 158 12.35 1.44 -12.85
N ALA A 159 11.19 2.04 -13.14
CA ALA A 159 10.58 3.02 -12.25
C ALA A 159 10.05 2.37 -10.95
N HIS A 160 9.80 1.06 -10.95
CA HIS A 160 9.29 0.29 -9.81
C HIS A 160 10.37 -0.60 -9.17
N ALA A 161 11.66 -0.38 -9.50
CA ALA A 161 12.76 -1.20 -9.00
C ALA A 161 12.91 -1.18 -7.47
N ASN A 162 12.39 -0.16 -6.78
CA ASN A 162 12.57 0.05 -5.35
C ASN A 162 11.28 0.01 -4.51
N HIS A 163 10.11 -0.25 -5.12
CA HIS A 163 8.83 -0.28 -4.41
C HIS A 163 7.79 -1.15 -5.13
N PHE A 164 6.72 -1.49 -4.42
CA PHE A 164 5.48 -1.97 -4.99
C PHE A 164 4.51 -0.81 -5.15
N HIS A 165 4.04 -0.56 -6.36
CA HIS A 165 2.90 0.31 -6.61
C HIS A 165 1.62 -0.50 -6.50
N LEU A 166 0.77 -0.19 -5.53
CA LEU A 166 -0.49 -0.88 -5.27
C LEU A 166 -1.66 0.04 -5.60
N GLY A 167 -2.20 -0.07 -6.81
CA GLY A 167 -3.24 0.81 -7.36
C GLY A 167 -4.63 0.19 -7.38
N MET A 168 -5.69 1.00 -7.29
CA MET A 168 -7.09 0.56 -7.27
C MET A 168 -7.71 0.37 -8.66
N ARG A 169 -7.06 0.84 -9.73
CA ARG A 169 -7.52 0.77 -11.13
C ARG A 169 -6.78 -0.33 -11.89
N GLY A 170 -7.17 -0.61 -13.14
CA GLY A 170 -6.38 -1.46 -14.04
C GLY A 170 -6.34 -2.96 -13.68
N TYR A 171 -7.50 -3.53 -13.30
CA TYR A 171 -7.69 -4.94 -12.94
C TYR A 171 -6.81 -5.94 -13.72
N GLY A 172 -5.99 -6.71 -12.99
CA GLY A 172 -5.29 -7.89 -13.51
C GLY A 172 -3.82 -7.68 -13.91
N VAL A 173 -3.27 -6.46 -13.77
CA VAL A 173 -1.83 -6.23 -13.97
C VAL A 173 -1.09 -6.42 -12.66
N CYS A 174 -0.39 -7.54 -12.55
CA CYS A 174 0.34 -7.97 -11.36
C CYS A 174 1.71 -8.52 -11.75
N ARG A 175 2.74 -7.67 -11.75
CA ARG A 175 4.09 -8.00 -12.23
C ARG A 175 5.16 -7.25 -11.46
#